data_AF-A0A516GTQ2-F1
#
_entry.id   AF-A0A516GTQ2-F1
#
_cell.length_a   1.000
_cell.length_b   1.000
_cell.length_c   1.000
_cell.angle_alpha   90.00
_cell.angle_beta   90.00
_cell.angle_gamma   90.00
#
_symmetry.space_group_name_H-M   'P 1'
#
loop_
_entity.id
_entity.type
_entity.pdbx_description
1 polymer ?
#
loop_
_entity_poly.entity_id
_entity_poly.type
_entity_poly.pdbx_seq_one_letter_code
_entity_poly.pdbx_strand_id
1 'polypeptide(L)'
;MLLQTTTSNKDERRSSVLKTHEVVMYIGDNLGDFNSVFDHKPTSERHKITDSLKSKLGSTFIVLPNPMYGAWEYGLYNENPYGISEKEKDSLRKAKLKTY
;
A
#
# COMPACT_ATOMS: atom_id res chain seq x y z
N MET A 1 4.92 -1.54 21.87
CA MET A 1 4.46 -1.43 20.46
C MET A 1 5.21 -0.31 19.78
N LEU A 2 5.57 -0.45 18.49
CA LEU A 2 6.17 0.62 17.67
C LEU A 2 5.08 1.33 16.86
N LEU A 3 4.57 2.44 17.39
CA LEU A 3 3.48 3.20 16.77
C LEU A 3 4.00 4.30 15.84
N GLN A 4 3.11 4.88 15.04
CA GLN A 4 3.46 6.02 14.18
C GLN A 4 3.85 7.22 15.03
N THR A 5 4.92 7.90 14.62
CA THR A 5 5.39 9.14 15.26
C THR A 5 5.40 10.28 14.25
N THR A 6 6.41 10.34 13.38
CA THR A 6 6.65 11.44 12.43
C THR A 6 6.23 11.09 11.00
N THR A 7 6.43 9.83 10.59
CA THR A 7 6.19 9.37 9.23
C THR A 7 5.21 8.19 9.18
N SER A 8 4.36 8.18 8.15
CA SER A 8 3.50 7.04 7.85
C SER A 8 4.28 5.84 7.31
N ASN A 9 5.47 6.08 6.74
CA ASN A 9 6.36 5.01 6.26
C ASN A 9 6.76 4.09 7.44
N LYS A 10 6.82 2.79 7.18
CA LYS A 10 7.08 1.75 8.18
C LYS A 10 8.55 1.31 8.24
N ASP A 11 9.41 1.78 7.35
CA ASP A 11 10.80 1.35 7.22
C ASP A 11 11.65 1.59 8.45
N GLU A 12 11.58 2.77 9.07
CA GLU A 12 12.37 3.06 10.26
C GLU A 12 12.01 2.10 11.41
N ARG A 13 10.71 1.84 11.56
CA ARG A 13 10.18 0.89 12.55
C ARG A 13 10.54 -0.56 12.20
N ARG A 14 10.48 -0.92 10.92
CA ARG A 14 10.89 -2.25 10.45
C ARG A 14 12.39 -2.46 10.70
N SER A 15 13.21 -1.47 10.39
CA SER A 15 14.65 -1.50 10.56
C SER A 15 15.06 -1.62 12.02
N SER A 16 14.33 -1.00 12.96
CA SER A 16 14.62 -1.14 14.38
C SER A 16 14.35 -2.54 14.92
N VAL A 17 13.31 -3.23 14.43
CA VAL A 17 13.03 -4.63 14.77
C VAL A 17 14.08 -5.56 14.19
N LEU A 18 14.46 -5.35 12.92
CA LEU A 18 15.45 -6.17 12.21
C LEU A 18 16.86 -6.13 12.83
N LYS A 19 17.18 -5.14 13.68
CA LYS A 19 18.45 -5.09 14.42
C LYS A 19 18.60 -6.22 15.43
N THR A 20 17.49 -6.76 15.93
CA THR A 20 17.49 -7.71 17.06
C THR A 20 16.67 -8.96 16.81
N HIS A 21 15.85 -8.98 15.75
CA HIS A 21 14.93 -10.08 15.44
C HIS A 21 14.96 -10.44 13.96
N GLU A 22 14.75 -11.72 13.68
CA GLU A 22 14.42 -12.19 12.34
C GLU A 22 12.90 -12.11 12.13
N VAL A 23 12.47 -11.33 11.14
CA VAL A 23 11.05 -11.20 10.80
C VAL A 23 10.69 -12.25 9.76
N VAL A 24 9.99 -13.30 10.19
CA VAL A 24 9.59 -14.42 9.32
C VAL A 24 8.38 -14.11 8.44
N MET A 25 7.51 -13.17 8.86
CA MET A 25 6.31 -12.77 8.12
C MET A 25 5.96 -11.30 8.34
N TYR A 26 5.31 -10.72 7.33
CA TYR A 26 4.66 -9.42 7.36
C TYR A 26 3.18 -9.61 7.04
N ILE A 27 2.31 -8.98 7.83
CA ILE A 27 0.86 -9.14 7.72
C ILE A 27 0.23 -7.75 7.66
N GLY A 28 -0.62 -7.50 6.67
CA GLY A 28 -1.19 -6.18 6.46
C GLY A 28 -2.18 -6.12 5.31
N ASP A 29 -2.90 -5.00 5.23
CA ASP A 29 -3.91 -4.74 4.21
C ASP A 29 -3.42 -3.80 3.10
N ASN A 30 -2.27 -3.14 3.30
CA ASN A 30 -1.67 -2.24 2.33
C ASN A 30 -0.27 -2.72 1.90
N LEU A 31 0.10 -2.48 0.64
CA LEU A 31 1.38 -2.94 0.09
C LEU A 31 2.60 -2.37 0.84
N GLY A 32 2.52 -1.13 1.35
CA GLY A 32 3.57 -0.51 2.16
C GLY A 32 3.83 -1.22 3.50
N ASP A 33 2.91 -2.09 3.94
CA ASP A 33 3.08 -2.89 5.16
C ASP A 33 4.22 -3.91 5.01
N PHE A 34 4.39 -4.42 3.79
CA PHE A 34 5.36 -5.45 3.46
C PHE A 34 6.74 -4.87 3.13
N ASN A 35 6.78 -3.75 2.38
CA ASN A 35 8.01 -3.15 1.90
C ASN A 35 7.78 -1.70 1.44
N SER A 36 8.72 -0.79 1.66
CA SER A 36 8.62 0.61 1.21
C SER A 36 8.79 0.81 -0.28
N VAL A 37 9.24 -0.21 -1.03
CA VAL A 37 9.33 -0.14 -2.50
C VAL A 37 7.99 0.22 -3.14
N PHE A 38 6.87 -0.03 -2.44
CA PHE A 38 5.51 0.31 -2.88
C PHE A 38 5.09 1.75 -2.54
N ASP A 39 5.82 2.45 -1.68
CA ASP A 39 5.45 3.78 -1.19
C ASP A 39 5.66 4.83 -2.28
N HIS A 40 4.68 5.74 -2.41
CA HIS A 40 4.70 6.84 -3.38
C HIS A 40 4.90 6.42 -4.86
N LYS A 41 4.56 5.17 -5.19
CA LYS A 41 4.64 4.64 -6.56
C LYS A 41 3.29 4.74 -7.29
N PRO A 42 3.29 5.03 -8.60
CA PRO A 42 2.08 4.94 -9.42
C PRO A 42 1.48 3.53 -9.37
N THR A 43 0.17 3.43 -9.56
CA THR A 43 -0.58 2.16 -9.50
C THR A 43 -0.04 1.11 -10.46
N SER A 44 0.37 1.52 -11.66
CA SER A 44 0.96 0.63 -12.66
C SER A 44 2.29 0.03 -12.22
N GLU A 45 3.13 0.80 -11.50
CA GLU A 45 4.39 0.32 -10.94
C GLU A 45 4.13 -0.59 -9.74
N ARG A 46 3.17 -0.25 -8.89
CA ARG A 46 2.76 -1.11 -7.77
C ARG A 46 2.30 -2.48 -8.24
N HIS A 47 1.49 -2.55 -9.30
CA HIS A 47 1.10 -3.84 -9.90
C HIS A 47 2.32 -4.64 -10.38
N LYS A 48 3.25 -4.02 -11.10
CA LYS A 48 4.48 -4.70 -11.58
C LYS A 48 5.33 -5.23 -10.43
N ILE A 49 5.47 -4.47 -9.34
CA ILE A 49 6.21 -4.92 -8.15
C ILE A 49 5.46 -6.05 -7.45
N THR A 50 4.14 -5.98 -7.35
CA THR A 50 3.33 -7.07 -6.78
C THR A 50 3.51 -8.36 -7.58
N ASP A 51 3.50 -8.27 -8.92
CA ASP A 51 3.73 -9.41 -9.80
C ASP A 51 5.15 -9.98 -9.64
N SER A 52 6.18 -9.12 -9.54
CA SER A 52 7.56 -9.58 -9.34
C SER A 52 7.80 -10.24 -7.99
N LEU A 53 6.97 -9.91 -6.98
CA LEU A 53 7.03 -10.47 -5.63
C LEU A 53 5.95 -11.55 -5.38
N LYS A 54 5.32 -12.08 -6.43
CA LYS A 54 4.24 -13.08 -6.32
C LYS A 54 4.60 -14.29 -5.45
N SER A 55 5.86 -14.75 -5.48
CA SER A 55 6.33 -15.88 -4.65
C SER A 55 6.33 -15.60 -3.14
N LYS A 56 6.32 -14.32 -2.74
CA LYS A 56 6.24 -13.92 -1.33
C LYS A 56 4.80 -13.85 -0.81
N LEU A 57 3.83 -13.65 -1.69
CA LEU A 57 2.41 -13.54 -1.33
C LEU A 57 1.90 -14.89 -0.81
N GLY A 58 1.29 -14.88 0.38
CA GLY A 58 0.80 -16.08 1.07
C GLY A 58 1.88 -16.90 1.77
N SER A 59 3.17 -16.55 1.64
CA SER A 59 4.28 -17.20 2.33
C SER A 59 4.88 -16.30 3.41
N THR A 60 5.48 -15.18 2.99
CA THR A 60 6.12 -14.19 3.88
C THR A 60 5.32 -12.90 3.95
N PHE A 61 4.51 -12.60 2.93
CA PHE A 61 3.57 -11.47 2.90
C PHE A 61 2.14 -12.00 2.95
N ILE A 62 1.48 -11.81 4.08
CA ILE A 62 0.09 -12.22 4.30
C ILE A 62 -0.81 -11.01 4.12
N VAL A 63 -1.55 -11.00 3.01
CA VAL A 63 -2.43 -9.88 2.63
C VAL A 63 -3.81 -10.06 3.25
N LEU A 64 -4.29 -9.02 3.91
CA LEU A 64 -5.66 -8.91 4.39
C LEU A 64 -6.49 -8.08 3.41
N PRO A 65 -7.73 -8.49 3.07
CA PRO A 65 -8.56 -7.71 2.16
C PRO A 65 -9.10 -6.45 2.85
N ASN A 66 -8.81 -5.28 2.28
CA ASN A 66 -9.42 -4.02 2.68
C ASN A 66 -9.91 -3.23 1.44
N PRO A 67 -11.20 -3.37 1.07
CA PRO A 67 -11.79 -2.60 -0.02
C PRO A 67 -12.27 -1.21 0.40
N MET A 68 -12.16 -0.84 1.68
CA MET A 68 -12.74 0.40 2.22
C MET A 68 -11.85 1.62 1.95
N TYR A 69 -10.54 1.48 2.13
CA TYR A 69 -9.57 2.55 1.94
C TYR A 69 -8.16 1.97 1.73
N GLY A 70 -7.20 2.83 1.41
CA GLY A 70 -5.78 2.48 1.38
C GLY A 70 -5.04 3.22 0.28
N ALA A 71 -3.72 2.99 0.19
CA ALA A 71 -2.93 3.66 -0.85
C ALA A 71 -3.38 3.29 -2.28
N TRP A 72 -4.11 2.19 -2.47
CA TRP A 72 -4.70 1.82 -3.77
C TRP A 72 -5.69 2.89 -4.28
N GLU A 73 -6.35 3.60 -3.36
CA GLU A 73 -7.33 4.64 -3.68
C GLU A 73 -6.67 5.82 -4.40
N TYR A 74 -5.38 6.07 -4.15
CA TYR A 74 -4.64 7.18 -4.75
C TYR A 74 -4.50 7.01 -6.27
N GLY A 75 -4.47 5.76 -6.74
CA GLY A 75 -4.52 5.42 -8.16
C GLY A 75 -5.80 5.83 -8.85
N LEU A 76 -6.91 5.89 -8.10
CA LEU A 76 -8.17 6.42 -8.61
C LEU A 76 -8.10 7.94 -8.79
N TYR A 77 -7.24 8.59 -8.01
CA TYR A 77 -7.11 10.04 -7.90
C TYR A 77 -5.94 10.61 -8.71
N ASN A 78 -5.65 10.01 -9.87
CA ASN A 78 -4.53 10.41 -10.72
C ASN A 78 -3.19 10.44 -9.97
N GLU A 79 -3.00 9.46 -9.07
CA GLU A 79 -1.81 9.32 -8.21
C GLU A 79 -1.62 10.46 -7.19
N ASN A 80 -2.61 11.35 -7.02
CA ASN A 80 -2.58 12.42 -6.03
C ASN A 80 -3.62 12.16 -4.91
N PRO A 81 -3.19 11.90 -3.66
CA PRO A 81 -4.11 11.70 -2.55
C PRO A 81 -4.61 12.99 -1.88
N TYR A 82 -4.06 14.17 -2.22
CA TYR A 82 -4.26 15.41 -1.46
C TYR A 82 -5.01 16.48 -2.25
N GLY A 83 -5.80 17.28 -1.53
CA GLY A 83 -6.43 18.49 -2.07
C GLY A 83 -7.58 18.25 -3.05
N ILE A 84 -8.16 17.04 -3.07
CA ILE A 84 -9.26 16.66 -3.96
C ILE A 84 -10.58 16.74 -3.21
N SER A 85 -11.56 17.45 -3.78
CA SER A 85 -12.90 17.58 -3.21
C SER A 85 -13.70 16.27 -3.32
N GLU A 86 -14.71 16.09 -2.47
CA GLU A 86 -15.56 14.90 -2.50
C GLU A 86 -16.29 14.71 -3.85
N LYS A 87 -16.67 15.82 -4.52
CA LYS A 87 -17.28 15.78 -5.85
C LYS A 87 -16.31 15.29 -6.92
N GLU A 88 -15.05 15.70 -6.84
CA GLU A 88 -14.00 15.20 -7.73
C GLU A 88 -13.70 13.73 -7.46
N LYS A 89 -13.62 13.30 -6.18
CA LYS A 89 -13.46 11.88 -5.83
C LYS A 89 -14.58 11.01 -6.39
N ASP A 90 -15.85 11.43 -6.26
CA ASP A 90 -17.01 10.71 -6.82
C ASP A 90 -16.86 10.53 -8.34
N SER A 91 -16.56 11.62 -9.04
CA SER A 91 -16.39 11.61 -10.50
C SER A 91 -15.23 10.70 -10.93
N LEU A 92 -14.09 10.80 -10.25
CA LEU A 92 -12.89 10.00 -10.54
C LEU A 92 -13.12 8.51 -10.26
N ARG A 93 -13.75 8.16 -9.13
CA ARG A 93 -14.09 6.76 -8.80
C ARG A 93 -14.97 6.15 -9.89
N LYS A 94 -16.03 6.85 -10.32
CA LYS A 94 -16.91 6.38 -11.40
C LYS A 94 -16.17 6.22 -12.73
N ALA A 95 -15.29 7.16 -13.07
CA ALA A 95 -14.54 7.12 -14.32
C ALA A 95 -13.53 5.97 -14.41
N LYS A 96 -13.12 5.38 -13.28
CA LYS A 96 -12.17 4.26 -13.23
C LYS A 96 -12.85 2.88 -13.28
N LEU A 97 -14.18 2.83 -13.27
CA LEU A 97 -14.92 1.57 -13.40
C LEU A 97 -14.79 1.03 -14.82
N LYS A 98 -14.51 -0.26 -14.94
CA LYS A 98 -14.59 -0.98 -16.20
C LYS A 98 -16.02 -1.50 -16.37
N THR A 99 -16.76 -0.95 -17.34
CA THR A 99 -18.12 -1.38 -17.68
C THR A 99 -18.10 -2.51 -18.72
N TYR A 100 -19.19 -3.28 -18.79
CA TYR A 100 -19.38 -4.36 -19.76
C TYR A 100 -19.96 -3.84 -21.09
#